data_AF-A0A8J3RT68-F1
#
_entry.id   AF-A0A8J3RT68-F1
#
_cell.length_a   1.000
_cell.length_b   1.000
_cell.length_c   1.000
_cell.angle_alpha   90.00
_cell.angle_beta   90.00
_cell.angle_gamma   90.00
#
_symmetry.space_group_name_H-M   'P 1'
#
loop_
_entity.id
_entity.type
_entity.pdbx_description
1 polymer ?
#
loop_
_entity_poly.entity_id
_entity_poly.type
_entity_poly.pdbx_seq_one_letter_code
_entity_poly.pdbx_strand_id
1 'polypeptide(L)'
;MRIPEASGGAVTIGEPGRRWTTVRRIAAYGAALAMLPYFIIKIFWTVDGLRGGGLHEGAWSTLNWAAINGLTVGMAGLAIVLGLALGQRWGARVPAWLLLSPAWIGMGFLVSMIPLLPVSLLLAQDDWEATGSAALPAWELPLIGLSFTGFALGLAVAAPLYARQRWPAAFTGRVDEAGSAASASGPLQATAARIATAVCVGIGLPQIYWALGGAAGLERPGSGDLRGGTFSPRTTACGP
;
A
#
# COMPACT_ATOMS: atom_id res chain seq x y z
N MET A 1 28.30 -51.44 -39.16
CA MET A 1 28.29 -49.97 -39.33
C MET A 1 27.58 -49.38 -38.11
N ARG A 2 28.32 -48.69 -37.24
CA ARG A 2 27.86 -48.22 -35.93
C ARG A 2 27.26 -46.82 -36.11
N ILE A 3 25.96 -46.65 -35.86
CA ILE A 3 25.33 -45.31 -35.84
C ILE A 3 25.67 -44.66 -34.49
N PRO A 4 26.17 -43.42 -34.44
CA PRO A 4 26.40 -42.74 -33.18
C PRO A 4 25.08 -42.26 -32.58
N GLU A 5 24.83 -42.59 -31.32
CA GLU A 5 23.78 -41.97 -30.52
C GLU A 5 24.11 -40.49 -30.33
N ALA A 6 23.26 -39.62 -30.88
CA ALA A 6 23.27 -38.22 -30.55
C ALA A 6 22.83 -38.08 -29.09
N SER A 7 23.77 -37.75 -28.20
CA SER A 7 23.51 -37.28 -26.85
C SER A 7 22.77 -35.94 -26.92
N GLY A 8 21.46 -36.00 -27.13
CA GLY A 8 20.55 -34.87 -27.05
C GLY A 8 20.50 -34.38 -25.62
N GLY A 9 21.35 -33.41 -25.30
CA GLY A 9 21.26 -32.62 -24.08
C GLY A 9 19.90 -31.94 -24.04
N ALA A 10 18.95 -32.57 -23.34
CA ALA A 10 17.69 -31.96 -22.99
C ALA A 10 17.98 -30.78 -22.07
N VAL A 11 18.12 -29.59 -22.65
CA VAL A 11 17.96 -28.34 -21.91
C VAL A 11 16.54 -28.37 -21.37
N THR A 12 16.39 -28.73 -20.09
CA THR A 12 15.11 -28.67 -19.39
C THR A 12 14.71 -27.20 -19.32
N ILE A 13 13.94 -26.74 -20.30
CA ILE A 13 13.30 -25.44 -20.30
C ILE A 13 12.42 -25.45 -19.05
N GLY A 14 12.91 -24.84 -17.97
CA GLY A 14 12.29 -24.94 -16.65
C GLY A 14 10.81 -24.67 -16.74
N GLU A 15 10.00 -25.63 -16.27
CA GLU A 15 8.55 -25.58 -16.41
C GLU A 15 8.02 -24.19 -16.04
N PRO A 16 7.14 -23.59 -16.86
CA PRO A 16 6.62 -22.24 -16.64
C PRO A 16 6.17 -22.01 -15.19
N GLY A 17 5.58 -23.01 -14.53
CA GLY A 17 5.17 -22.95 -13.12
C GLY A 17 6.31 -22.71 -12.12
N ARG A 18 7.52 -23.21 -12.38
CA ARG A 18 8.70 -22.99 -11.51
C ARG A 18 9.16 -21.54 -11.56
N ARG A 19 9.17 -20.92 -12.75
CA ARG A 19 9.56 -19.50 -12.91
C ARG A 19 8.64 -18.56 -12.16
N TRP A 20 7.32 -18.73 -12.31
CA TRP A 20 6.32 -17.90 -11.60
C TRP A 20 6.39 -18.06 -10.08
N THR A 21 6.72 -19.26 -9.59
CA THR A 21 6.93 -19.51 -8.16
C THR A 21 8.15 -18.75 -7.64
N THR A 22 9.25 -18.74 -8.39
CA THR A 22 10.45 -17.98 -8.04
C THR A 22 10.18 -16.48 -8.03
N VAL A 23 9.55 -15.94 -9.08
CA VAL A 23 9.19 -14.50 -9.16
C VAL A 23 8.33 -14.10 -7.97
N ARG A 24 7.28 -14.88 -7.66
CA ARG A 24 6.43 -14.64 -6.49
C ARG A 24 7.23 -14.56 -5.19
N ARG A 25 8.15 -15.52 -4.97
CA ARG A 25 8.97 -15.57 -3.75
C ARG A 25 9.91 -14.37 -3.64
N ILE A 26 10.60 -14.02 -4.73
CA ILE A 26 11.49 -12.86 -4.77
C ILE A 26 10.70 -11.58 -4.47
N ALA A 27 9.56 -11.38 -5.12
CA ALA A 27 8.72 -10.20 -4.88
C ALA A 27 8.20 -10.15 -3.42
N ALA A 28 7.78 -11.29 -2.88
CA ALA A 28 7.24 -11.39 -1.53
C ALA A 28 8.31 -11.12 -0.45
N TYR A 29 9.51 -11.68 -0.60
CA TYR A 29 10.63 -11.40 0.31
C TYR A 29 11.19 -10.01 0.11
N GLY A 30 11.22 -9.51 -1.13
CA GLY A 30 11.56 -8.13 -1.44
C GLY A 30 10.62 -7.16 -0.74
N ALA A 31 9.32 -7.42 -0.74
CA ALA A 31 8.34 -6.61 0.00
C ALA A 31 8.63 -6.61 1.50
N ALA A 32 8.82 -7.78 2.10
CA ALA A 32 9.13 -7.91 3.52
C ALA A 32 10.44 -7.19 3.89
N LEU A 33 11.49 -7.35 3.08
CA LEU A 33 12.80 -6.72 3.26
C LEU A 33 12.71 -5.19 3.11
N ALA A 34 11.98 -4.70 2.11
CA ALA A 34 11.78 -3.27 1.89
C ALA A 34 11.06 -2.59 3.07
N MET A 35 10.20 -3.30 3.80
CA MET A 35 9.49 -2.74 4.95
C MET A 35 10.33 -2.69 6.24
N LEU A 36 11.46 -3.42 6.29
CA LEU A 36 12.30 -3.50 7.50
C LEU A 36 12.86 -2.14 7.96
N PRO A 37 13.40 -1.26 7.09
CA PRO A 37 13.90 0.04 7.53
C PRO A 37 12.83 0.86 8.25
N TYR A 38 11.61 0.90 7.70
CA TYR A 38 10.47 1.58 8.34
C TYR A 38 10.03 0.91 9.65
N PHE A 39 10.04 -0.42 9.71
CA PHE A 39 9.71 -1.13 10.95
C PHE A 39 10.73 -0.83 12.06
N ILE A 40 12.02 -0.92 11.73
CA ILE A 40 13.13 -0.71 12.66
C ILE A 40 13.11 0.72 13.18
N ILE A 41 12.99 1.71 12.30
CA ILE A 41 12.95 3.11 12.71
C ILE A 41 11.78 3.30 13.69
N LYS A 42 10.56 2.83 13.37
CA LYS A 42 9.39 3.01 14.25
C LYS A 42 9.52 2.29 15.59
N ILE A 43 10.28 1.20 15.70
CA ILE A 43 10.68 0.62 16.99
C ILE A 43 11.54 1.61 17.77
N PHE A 44 12.57 2.19 17.16
CA PHE A 44 13.42 3.20 17.80
C PHE A 44 12.60 4.40 18.29
N TRP A 45 11.72 4.97 17.45
CA TRP A 45 10.83 6.08 17.85
C TRP A 45 9.90 5.68 19.00
N THR A 46 9.32 4.48 18.96
CA THR A 46 8.47 4.00 20.05
C THR A 46 9.24 3.91 21.37
N VAL A 47 10.43 3.32 21.33
CA VAL A 47 11.29 3.15 22.52
C VAL A 47 11.78 4.50 23.05
N ASP A 48 12.14 5.44 22.17
CA ASP A 48 12.53 6.80 22.58
C ASP A 48 11.39 7.54 23.27
N GLY A 49 10.20 7.52 22.68
CA GLY A 49 9.01 8.13 23.28
C GLY A 49 8.63 7.52 24.63
N LEU A 50 8.77 6.20 24.79
CA LEU A 50 8.55 5.53 26.09
C LEU A 50 9.58 5.92 27.16
N ARG A 51 10.77 6.40 26.78
CA ARG A 51 11.83 6.86 27.70
C ARG A 51 11.75 8.35 28.01
N GLY A 52 10.69 9.03 27.57
CA GLY A 52 10.47 10.45 27.82
C GLY A 52 10.88 11.37 26.68
N GLY A 53 11.34 10.81 25.55
CA GLY A 53 11.73 11.58 24.37
C GLY A 53 13.07 12.30 24.54
N GLY A 54 14.06 11.95 23.73
CA GLY A 54 15.41 12.51 23.88
C GLY A 54 16.28 12.46 22.64
N LEU A 55 15.86 11.75 21.59
CA LEU A 55 16.58 11.72 20.32
C LEU A 55 16.23 12.89 19.39
N HIS A 56 15.18 13.64 19.71
CA HIS A 56 14.74 14.81 18.96
C HIS A 56 14.21 15.89 19.92
N GLU A 57 14.80 17.07 19.87
CA GLU A 57 14.33 18.20 20.68
C GLU A 57 12.98 18.71 20.12
N GLY A 58 11.96 18.81 20.97
CA GLY A 58 10.70 19.52 20.67
C GLY A 58 9.47 18.71 20.24
N ALA A 59 9.57 17.43 19.87
CA ALA A 59 8.41 16.65 19.37
C ALA A 59 7.71 15.73 20.40
N TRP A 60 8.27 15.52 21.59
CA TRP A 60 8.12 14.25 22.31
C TRP A 60 7.45 14.29 23.69
N SER A 61 6.91 15.42 24.12
CA SER A 61 6.40 15.57 25.48
C SER A 61 5.12 14.77 25.80
N THR A 62 4.64 13.87 24.91
CA THR A 62 3.37 13.16 25.09
C THR A 62 3.46 11.65 24.84
N LEU A 63 2.85 10.86 25.74
CA LEU A 63 2.65 9.41 25.62
C LEU A 63 1.92 9.01 24.31
N ASN A 64 1.15 9.95 23.75
CA ASN A 64 0.42 9.80 22.49
C ASN A 64 1.37 9.49 21.32
N TRP A 65 2.57 10.07 21.31
CA TRP A 65 3.52 9.87 20.21
C TRP A 65 4.13 8.46 20.19
N ALA A 66 4.49 7.93 21.37
CA ALA A 66 4.94 6.54 21.50
C ALA A 66 3.83 5.56 21.10
N ALA A 67 2.57 5.84 21.48
CA ALA A 67 1.43 5.01 21.10
C ALA A 67 1.19 4.99 19.58
N ILE A 68 1.27 6.16 18.92
CA ILE A 68 1.15 6.27 17.46
C ILE A 68 2.27 5.49 16.76
N ASN A 69 3.53 5.68 17.18
CA ASN A 69 4.64 4.92 16.59
C ASN A 69 4.49 3.41 16.88
N GLY A 70 4.06 3.02 18.08
CA GLY A 70 3.80 1.62 18.42
C GLY A 70 2.72 0.98 17.55
N LEU A 71 1.64 1.72 17.24
CA LEU A 71 0.63 1.28 16.28
C LEU A 71 1.25 1.08 14.89
N THR A 72 2.10 2.01 14.43
CA THR A 72 2.79 1.87 13.15
C THR A 72 3.77 0.69 13.11
N VAL A 73 4.42 0.35 14.24
CA VAL A 73 5.23 -0.88 14.38
C VAL A 73 4.35 -2.11 14.18
N GLY A 74 3.17 -2.17 14.80
CA GLY A 74 2.22 -3.26 14.62
C GLY A 74 1.78 -3.42 13.16
N MET A 75 1.45 -2.31 12.50
CA MET A 75 1.06 -2.30 11.08
C MET A 75 2.21 -2.74 10.17
N ALA A 76 3.43 -2.23 10.38
CA ALA A 76 4.60 -2.61 9.59
C ALA A 76 5.00 -4.07 9.83
N GLY A 77 4.89 -4.56 11.07
CA GLY A 77 5.06 -5.97 11.41
C GLY A 77 4.06 -6.85 10.67
N LEU A 78 2.78 -6.47 10.62
CA LEU A 78 1.76 -7.17 9.84
C LEU A 78 2.08 -7.18 8.34
N ALA A 79 2.57 -6.08 7.79
CA ALA A 79 3.01 -5.99 6.39
C ALA A 79 4.18 -6.94 6.11
N ILE A 80 5.17 -7.02 7.00
CA ILE A 80 6.29 -7.97 6.88
C ILE A 80 5.77 -9.42 6.92
N VAL A 81 4.92 -9.76 7.90
CA VAL A 81 4.32 -11.09 8.03
C VAL A 81 3.51 -11.45 6.79
N LEU A 82 2.75 -10.50 6.23
CA LEU A 82 2.02 -10.68 4.98
C LEU A 82 2.96 -11.00 3.81
N GLY A 83 4.04 -10.23 3.63
CA GLY A 83 5.06 -10.52 2.61
C GLY A 83 5.65 -11.92 2.77
N LEU A 84 6.02 -12.30 3.99
CA LEU A 84 6.51 -13.65 4.28
C LEU A 84 5.46 -14.72 3.99
N ALA A 85 4.20 -14.49 4.36
CA ALA A 85 3.11 -15.44 4.11
C ALA A 85 2.92 -15.70 2.62
N LEU A 86 2.95 -14.66 1.78
CA LEU A 86 2.81 -14.78 0.33
C LEU A 86 4.01 -15.53 -0.30
N GLY A 87 5.20 -15.41 0.27
CA GLY A 87 6.40 -16.10 -0.19
C GLY A 87 6.46 -17.57 0.24
N GLN A 88 6.03 -17.86 1.47
CA GLN A 88 6.25 -19.12 2.14
C GLN A 88 5.15 -20.17 1.91
N ARG A 89 5.46 -21.42 2.25
CA ARG A 89 4.50 -22.54 2.17
C ARG A 89 3.42 -22.46 3.26
N TRP A 90 3.74 -21.93 4.43
CA TRP A 90 2.79 -21.84 5.54
C TRP A 90 1.67 -20.83 5.26
N GLY A 91 1.89 -19.81 4.44
CA GLY A 91 0.84 -18.87 4.04
C GLY A 91 -0.32 -19.56 3.34
N ALA A 92 -0.06 -20.66 2.61
CA ALA A 92 -1.12 -21.46 2.00
C ALA A 92 -2.03 -22.17 3.01
N ARG A 93 -1.64 -22.25 4.28
CA ARG A 93 -2.48 -22.81 5.36
C ARG A 93 -3.34 -21.73 6.02
N VAL A 94 -3.01 -20.46 5.83
CA VAL A 94 -3.75 -19.33 6.43
C VAL A 94 -5.08 -19.14 5.67
N PRO A 95 -6.18 -18.85 6.38
CA PRO A 95 -7.43 -18.46 5.76
C PRO A 95 -7.23 -17.31 4.76
N ALA A 96 -7.83 -17.44 3.60
CA ALA A 96 -7.62 -16.54 2.47
C ALA A 96 -7.92 -15.07 2.80
N TRP A 97 -9.00 -14.83 3.53
CA TRP A 97 -9.44 -13.50 3.92
C TRP A 97 -8.39 -12.80 4.81
N LEU A 98 -7.70 -13.53 5.69
CA LEU A 98 -6.62 -12.97 6.53
C LEU A 98 -5.40 -12.51 5.73
N LEU A 99 -5.19 -13.00 4.51
CA LEU A 99 -4.09 -12.56 3.64
C LEU A 99 -4.55 -11.51 2.63
N LEU A 100 -5.69 -11.75 1.99
CA LEU A 100 -6.19 -10.89 0.92
C LEU A 100 -6.75 -9.58 1.44
N SER A 101 -7.43 -9.56 2.61
CA SER A 101 -7.94 -8.32 3.19
C SER A 101 -6.84 -7.32 3.54
N PRO A 102 -5.76 -7.67 4.28
CA PRO A 102 -4.67 -6.72 4.53
C PRO A 102 -3.86 -6.41 3.27
N ALA A 103 -3.72 -7.34 2.31
CA ALA A 103 -3.10 -7.03 1.03
C ALA A 103 -3.93 -6.00 0.24
N TRP A 104 -5.25 -6.14 0.22
CA TRP A 104 -6.18 -5.22 -0.43
C TRP A 104 -6.13 -3.83 0.20
N ILE A 105 -6.26 -3.76 1.53
CA ILE A 105 -6.18 -2.50 2.29
C ILE A 105 -4.81 -1.85 2.06
N GLY A 106 -3.73 -2.62 2.15
CA GLY A 106 -2.38 -2.15 1.92
C GLY A 106 -2.18 -1.61 0.50
N MET A 107 -2.64 -2.31 -0.53
CA MET A 107 -2.58 -1.83 -1.91
C MET A 107 -3.37 -0.53 -2.10
N GLY A 108 -4.57 -0.42 -1.55
CA GLY A 108 -5.37 0.81 -1.63
C GLY A 108 -4.67 1.99 -0.96
N PHE A 109 -4.13 1.79 0.25
CA PHE A 109 -3.34 2.79 0.95
C PHE A 109 -2.11 3.21 0.13
N LEU A 110 -1.36 2.25 -0.42
CA LEU A 110 -0.14 2.51 -1.18
C LEU A 110 -0.40 3.27 -2.48
N VAL A 111 -1.53 3.01 -3.16
CA VAL A 111 -1.93 3.79 -4.34
C VAL A 111 -2.10 5.27 -4.01
N SER A 112 -2.66 5.60 -2.85
CA SER A 112 -2.78 7.00 -2.40
C SER A 112 -1.45 7.57 -1.90
N MET A 113 -0.60 6.73 -1.30
CA MET A 113 0.65 7.17 -0.67
C MET A 113 1.77 7.46 -1.68
N ILE A 114 1.86 6.68 -2.76
CA ILE A 114 2.92 6.82 -3.78
C ILE A 114 2.94 8.22 -4.42
N PRO A 115 1.80 8.82 -4.85
CA PRO A 115 1.78 10.18 -5.39
C PRO A 115 1.97 11.26 -4.32
N LEU A 116 1.54 10.99 -3.08
CA LEU A 116 1.66 11.95 -1.98
C LEU A 116 3.12 12.23 -1.63
N LEU A 117 3.97 11.22 -1.58
CA LEU A 117 5.39 11.34 -1.22
C LEU A 117 6.19 12.36 -2.07
N PRO A 118 6.19 12.29 -3.42
CA PRO A 118 6.91 13.26 -4.25
C PRO A 118 6.27 14.64 -4.16
N VAL A 119 4.94 14.75 -4.05
CA VAL A 119 4.26 16.04 -3.85
C VAL A 119 4.68 16.67 -2.52
N SER A 120 4.70 15.90 -1.44
CA SER A 120 5.17 16.38 -0.13
C SER A 120 6.64 16.80 -0.16
N LEU A 121 7.49 16.13 -0.93
CA LEU A 121 8.90 16.51 -1.07
C LEU A 121 9.08 17.82 -1.85
N LEU A 122 8.22 18.08 -2.84
CA LEU A 122 8.20 19.34 -3.60
C LEU A 122 7.65 20.49 -2.74
N LEU A 123 6.55 20.27 -2.03
CA LEU A 123 5.89 21.28 -1.19
C LEU A 123 6.68 21.59 0.09
N ALA A 124 7.34 20.58 0.67
CA ALA A 124 8.22 20.81 1.81
C ALA A 124 9.33 21.81 1.47
N GLN A 125 9.65 22.03 0.19
CA GLN A 125 10.67 23.00 -0.21
C GLN A 125 10.30 24.47 -0.01
N ASP A 126 9.05 24.76 0.31
CA ASP A 126 8.60 26.14 0.50
C ASP A 126 8.32 26.47 1.99
N ASP A 127 8.20 25.45 2.86
CA ASP A 127 7.58 25.58 4.20
C ASP A 127 8.54 25.42 5.41
N TRP A 128 9.84 25.18 5.20
CA TRP A 128 10.77 24.91 6.30
C TRP A 128 10.97 26.07 7.29
N GLU A 129 10.61 27.30 6.93
CA GLU A 129 10.75 28.48 7.80
C GLU A 129 9.46 28.88 8.55
N ALA A 130 8.28 28.38 8.16
CA ALA A 130 7.00 28.93 8.65
C ALA A 130 6.38 28.18 9.84
N THR A 131 6.73 26.90 10.04
CA THR A 131 6.04 26.06 11.02
C THR A 131 7.05 25.52 12.03
N GLY A 132 7.11 26.10 13.23
CA GLY A 132 7.95 25.63 14.35
C GLY A 132 7.56 24.26 14.92
N SER A 133 7.05 23.34 14.09
CA SER A 133 6.95 21.93 14.39
C SER A 133 8.37 21.32 14.34
N ALA A 134 8.72 20.53 15.36
CA ALA A 134 10.01 19.84 15.40
C ALA A 134 10.22 19.07 14.08
N ALA A 135 11.15 19.56 13.27
CA ALA A 135 11.40 19.03 11.94
C ALA A 135 11.88 17.58 12.06
N LEU A 136 11.16 16.65 11.43
CA LEU A 136 11.65 15.29 11.25
C LEU A 136 12.98 15.34 10.50
N PRO A 137 13.93 14.42 10.72
CA PRO A 137 15.18 14.43 10.00
C PRO A 137 14.93 14.35 8.50
N ALA A 138 15.74 15.07 7.72
CA ALA A 138 15.64 15.06 6.26
C ALA A 138 15.73 13.66 5.63
N TRP A 139 16.35 12.69 6.33
CA TRP A 139 16.46 11.30 5.87
C TRP A 139 15.21 10.45 6.13
N GLU A 140 14.32 10.85 7.04
CA GLU A 140 13.18 10.03 7.44
C GLU A 140 12.17 9.89 6.30
N LEU A 141 11.83 10.99 5.63
CA LEU A 141 10.83 10.97 4.55
C LEU A 141 11.28 10.13 3.34
N PRO A 142 12.54 10.24 2.83
CA PRO A 142 13.04 9.33 1.79
C PRO A 142 13.07 7.86 2.21
N LEU A 143 13.45 7.56 3.46
CA LEU A 143 13.50 6.19 3.97
C LEU A 143 12.10 5.56 4.06
N ILE A 144 11.12 6.33 4.55
CA ILE A 144 9.71 5.94 4.54
C ILE A 144 9.28 5.69 3.10
N GLY A 145 9.54 6.64 2.20
CA GLY A 145 9.14 6.53 0.80
C GLY A 145 9.70 5.31 0.09
N LEU A 146 10.99 5.02 0.27
CA LEU A 146 11.62 3.82 -0.28
C LEU A 146 11.01 2.53 0.29
N SER A 147 10.76 2.49 1.60
CA SER A 147 10.20 1.32 2.26
C SER A 147 8.80 0.98 1.76
N PHE A 148 7.91 1.98 1.73
CA PHE A 148 6.52 1.81 1.28
C PHE A 148 6.45 1.55 -0.23
N THR A 149 7.28 2.20 -1.04
CA THR A 149 7.33 1.95 -2.49
C THR A 149 7.83 0.54 -2.80
N GLY A 150 8.91 0.10 -2.14
CA GLY A 150 9.43 -1.25 -2.30
C GLY A 150 8.44 -2.32 -1.86
N PHE A 151 7.75 -2.09 -0.72
CA PHE A 151 6.67 -2.96 -0.27
C PHE A 151 5.51 -3.00 -1.27
N ALA A 152 5.08 -1.87 -1.83
CA ALA A 152 4.03 -1.78 -2.84
C ALA A 152 4.35 -2.57 -4.10
N LEU A 153 5.55 -2.37 -4.65
CA LEU A 153 6.00 -3.08 -5.86
C LEU A 153 6.06 -4.59 -5.64
N GLY A 154 6.62 -5.01 -4.50
CA GLY A 154 6.68 -6.43 -4.14
C GLY A 154 5.29 -7.04 -3.94
N LEU A 155 4.38 -6.33 -3.27
CA LEU A 155 3.01 -6.79 -3.04
C LEU A 155 2.19 -6.87 -4.34
N ALA A 156 2.32 -5.87 -5.22
CA ALA A 156 1.65 -5.81 -6.51
C ALA A 156 2.00 -7.01 -7.43
N VAL A 157 3.19 -7.58 -7.27
CA VAL A 157 3.61 -8.79 -7.99
C VAL A 157 3.27 -10.06 -7.21
N ALA A 158 3.58 -10.10 -5.91
CA ALA A 158 3.44 -11.31 -5.10
C ALA A 158 1.99 -11.72 -4.89
N ALA A 159 1.09 -10.78 -4.60
CA ALA A 159 -0.30 -11.10 -4.27
C ALA A 159 -1.09 -11.70 -5.44
N PRO A 160 -1.05 -11.15 -6.67
CA PRO A 160 -1.73 -11.78 -7.82
C PRO A 160 -1.16 -13.15 -8.17
N LEU A 161 0.17 -13.33 -8.12
CA LEU A 161 0.80 -14.62 -8.37
C LEU A 161 0.45 -15.65 -7.30
N TYR A 162 0.38 -15.23 -6.03
CA TYR A 162 -0.09 -16.07 -4.92
C TYR A 162 -1.53 -16.51 -5.14
N ALA A 163 -2.43 -15.58 -5.46
CA ALA A 163 -3.85 -15.87 -5.71
C ALA A 163 -4.02 -16.84 -6.88
N ARG A 164 -3.31 -16.61 -7.99
CA ARG A 164 -3.36 -17.47 -9.18
C ARG A 164 -2.84 -18.88 -8.92
N GLN A 165 -1.79 -19.03 -8.09
CA GLN A 165 -1.28 -20.35 -7.71
C GLN A 165 -2.20 -21.06 -6.71
N ARG A 166 -2.85 -20.31 -5.82
CA ARG A 166 -3.75 -20.85 -4.80
C ARG A 166 -5.11 -21.28 -5.37
N TRP A 167 -5.62 -20.55 -6.36
CA TRP A 167 -6.93 -20.80 -6.98
C TRP A 167 -6.85 -20.79 -8.51
N PRO A 168 -6.11 -21.72 -9.15
CA PRO A 168 -5.93 -21.72 -10.60
C PRO A 168 -7.28 -21.76 -11.36
N ALA A 169 -8.27 -22.49 -10.83
CA ALA A 169 -9.61 -22.59 -11.41
C ALA A 169 -10.33 -21.23 -11.56
N ALA A 170 -10.06 -20.26 -10.68
CA ALA A 170 -10.65 -18.93 -10.74
C ALA A 170 -10.05 -18.06 -11.87
N PHE A 171 -8.89 -18.45 -12.40
CA PHE A 171 -8.17 -17.73 -13.47
C PHE A 171 -8.19 -18.47 -14.81
N THR A 172 -8.63 -19.73 -14.83
CA THR A 172 -8.90 -20.49 -16.05
C THR A 172 -10.35 -20.25 -16.45
N GLY A 173 -10.65 -19.09 -17.02
CA GLY A 173 -11.97 -18.84 -17.60
C GLY A 173 -12.25 -19.87 -18.68
N ARG A 174 -13.08 -20.89 -18.40
CA ARG A 174 -13.66 -21.68 -19.48
C ARG A 174 -14.78 -20.83 -20.07
N VAL A 175 -14.50 -20.20 -21.20
CA VAL A 175 -15.54 -19.86 -22.16
C VAL A 175 -15.72 -21.16 -22.95
N ASP A 176 -16.89 -21.79 -22.87
CA ASP A 176 -17.16 -22.96 -23.70
C ASP A 176 -17.09 -22.56 -25.18
N GLU A 177 -16.86 -23.50 -26.09
CA GLU A 177 -16.77 -23.22 -27.55
C GLU A 177 -18.02 -22.52 -28.13
N ALA A 178 -19.13 -22.48 -27.36
CA ALA A 178 -20.35 -21.75 -27.69
C ALA A 178 -20.34 -20.26 -27.27
N GLY A 179 -19.23 -19.72 -26.73
CA GLY A 179 -19.14 -18.33 -26.30
C GLY A 179 -19.90 -18.00 -25.00
N SER A 180 -20.57 -18.99 -24.39
CA SER A 180 -21.12 -18.88 -23.05
C SER A 180 -20.01 -19.17 -22.03
N ALA A 181 -19.93 -18.35 -20.98
CA ALA A 181 -19.09 -18.66 -19.83
C ALA A 181 -19.50 -20.05 -19.32
N ALA A 182 -18.63 -21.04 -19.49
CA ALA A 182 -18.87 -22.40 -19.06
C ALA A 182 -19.25 -22.34 -17.59
N SER A 183 -20.41 -22.92 -17.28
CA SER A 183 -21.15 -22.81 -16.02
C SER A 183 -20.47 -23.53 -14.85
N ALA A 184 -19.17 -23.32 -14.64
CA ALA A 184 -18.46 -23.79 -13.45
C ALA A 184 -18.66 -22.88 -12.22
N SER A 185 -19.40 -21.78 -12.37
CA SER A 185 -19.70 -20.83 -11.27
C SER A 185 -21.16 -20.96 -10.86
N GLY A 186 -21.43 -21.40 -9.63
CA GLY A 186 -22.81 -21.42 -9.10
C GLY A 186 -23.44 -20.01 -9.10
N PRO A 187 -24.78 -19.88 -9.01
CA PRO A 187 -25.48 -18.60 -9.10
C PRO A 187 -24.99 -17.57 -8.07
N LEU A 188 -24.56 -18.03 -6.88
CA LEU A 188 -23.97 -17.17 -5.85
C LEU A 188 -22.65 -16.54 -6.29
N GLN A 189 -21.79 -17.28 -6.99
CA GLN A 189 -20.49 -16.79 -7.44
C GLN A 189 -20.65 -15.77 -8.58
N ALA A 190 -21.61 -16.00 -9.48
CA ALA A 190 -21.97 -15.03 -10.51
C ALA A 190 -22.51 -13.72 -9.91
N THR A 191 -23.39 -13.81 -8.91
CA THR A 191 -23.91 -12.62 -8.19
C THR A 191 -22.79 -11.89 -7.45
N ALA A 192 -21.92 -12.61 -6.74
CA ALA A 192 -20.77 -12.01 -6.04
C ALA A 192 -19.81 -11.32 -7.02
N ALA A 193 -19.54 -11.93 -8.17
CA ALA A 193 -18.71 -11.32 -9.22
C ALA A 193 -19.34 -10.04 -9.76
N ARG A 194 -20.65 -10.02 -10.05
CA ARG A 194 -21.38 -8.83 -10.51
C ARG A 194 -21.35 -7.70 -9.48
N ILE A 195 -21.57 -8.03 -8.20
CA ILE A 195 -21.49 -7.05 -7.10
C ILE A 195 -20.06 -6.48 -7.03
N ALA A 196 -19.04 -7.34 -7.06
CA ALA A 196 -17.65 -6.91 -7.03
C ALA A 196 -17.31 -6.01 -8.23
N THR A 197 -17.74 -6.37 -9.44
CA THR A 197 -17.58 -5.53 -10.63
C THR A 197 -18.28 -4.18 -10.48
N ALA A 198 -19.53 -4.16 -9.99
CA ALA A 198 -20.27 -2.92 -9.77
C ALA A 198 -19.57 -2.00 -8.77
N VAL A 199 -19.06 -2.56 -7.65
CA VAL A 199 -18.28 -1.82 -6.65
C VAL A 199 -16.98 -1.29 -7.26
N CYS A 200 -16.22 -2.12 -7.97
CA CYS A 200 -14.98 -1.69 -8.64
C CYS A 200 -15.21 -0.58 -9.67
N VAL A 201 -16.29 -0.67 -10.46
CA VAL A 201 -16.67 0.37 -11.43
C VAL A 201 -17.10 1.64 -10.71
N GLY A 202 -17.92 1.52 -9.66
CA GLY A 202 -18.41 2.66 -8.87
C GLY A 202 -17.29 3.43 -8.16
N ILE A 203 -16.22 2.75 -7.73
CA ILE A 203 -15.04 3.38 -7.13
C ILE A 203 -14.04 3.85 -8.20
N GLY A 204 -13.82 3.05 -9.24
CA GLY A 204 -12.78 3.26 -10.24
C GLY A 204 -13.09 4.39 -11.23
N LEU A 205 -14.35 4.54 -11.65
CA LEU A 205 -14.73 5.61 -12.59
C LEU A 205 -14.50 7.01 -12.02
N PRO A 206 -14.92 7.33 -10.77
CA PRO A 206 -14.59 8.61 -10.15
C PRO A 206 -13.08 8.86 -10.06
N GLN A 207 -12.30 7.84 -9.67
CA GLN A 207 -10.84 7.94 -9.59
C GLN A 207 -10.20 8.28 -10.94
N ILE A 208 -10.63 7.60 -12.01
CA ILE A 208 -10.15 7.88 -13.38
C ILE A 208 -10.58 9.29 -13.81
N TYR A 209 -11.83 9.69 -13.53
CA TYR A 209 -12.33 11.02 -13.82
C TYR A 209 -11.49 12.12 -13.15
N TRP A 210 -11.22 12.00 -11.84
CA TRP A 210 -10.38 12.95 -11.12
C TRP A 210 -8.92 12.92 -11.60
N ALA A 211 -8.37 11.74 -11.89
CA ALA A 211 -7.02 11.60 -12.43
C ALA A 211 -6.86 12.26 -13.82
N LEU A 212 -7.93 12.30 -14.62
CA LEU A 212 -7.98 13.00 -15.90
C LEU A 212 -8.28 14.51 -15.77
N GLY A 213 -8.28 15.06 -14.56
CA GLY A 213 -8.49 16.48 -14.28
C GLY A 213 -9.95 16.88 -14.04
N GLY A 214 -10.84 15.91 -13.82
CA GLY A 214 -12.21 16.16 -13.40
C GLY A 214 -12.26 16.87 -12.04
N ALA A 215 -13.15 17.85 -11.89
CA ALA A 215 -13.27 18.67 -10.67
C ALA A 215 -14.64 18.54 -9.97
N ALA A 216 -15.55 17.72 -10.50
CA ALA A 216 -16.86 17.52 -9.87
C ALA A 216 -16.69 16.96 -8.45
N GLY A 217 -17.37 17.60 -7.48
CA GLY A 217 -17.35 17.21 -6.06
C GLY A 217 -16.10 17.65 -5.28
N LEU A 218 -15.14 18.36 -5.90
CA LEU A 218 -14.00 18.94 -5.18
C LEU A 218 -14.30 20.40 -4.83
N GLU A 219 -14.14 20.75 -3.55
CA GLU A 219 -14.14 22.15 -3.13
C GLU A 219 -12.93 22.86 -3.74
N ARG A 220 -13.14 24.03 -4.35
CA ARG A 220 -12.02 24.84 -4.82
C ARG A 220 -11.27 25.39 -3.60
N PRO A 221 -9.94 25.27 -3.54
CA PRO A 221 -9.15 26.02 -2.57
C PRO A 221 -9.48 27.52 -2.73
N GLY A 222 -10.07 28.14 -1.70
CA GLY A 222 -10.43 29.56 -1.69
C GLY A 222 -11.93 29.91 -1.79
N SER A 223 -12.85 28.94 -1.88
CA SER A 223 -14.30 29.22 -1.73
C SER A 223 -14.79 29.15 -0.28
N GLY A 224 -13.88 29.27 0.70
CA GLY A 224 -14.23 29.60 2.07
C GLY A 224 -14.77 31.02 2.10
N ASP A 225 -16.08 31.13 2.22
CA ASP A 225 -16.81 32.39 2.29
C ASP A 225 -16.26 33.25 3.45
N LEU A 226 -15.46 34.28 3.14
CA LEU A 226 -15.04 35.32 4.09
C LEU A 226 -16.21 36.26 4.48
N ARG A 227 -17.46 35.86 4.26
CA ARG A 227 -18.67 36.59 4.68
C ARG A 227 -19.18 36.04 6.02
N GLY A 228 -18.40 36.26 7.08
CA GLY A 228 -18.81 35.81 8.41
C GLY A 228 -18.13 36.50 9.59
N GLY A 229 -17.50 37.66 9.38
CA GLY A 229 -16.83 38.38 10.46
C GLY A 229 -16.64 39.84 10.12
N THR A 230 -17.69 40.65 10.26
CA THR A 230 -17.54 42.08 10.42
C THR A 230 -16.75 42.33 11.71
N PHE A 231 -15.43 42.51 11.58
CA PHE A 231 -14.62 43.09 12.63
C PHE A 231 -15.10 44.54 12.82
N SER A 232 -15.95 44.75 13.83
CA SER A 232 -16.30 46.08 14.31
C SER A 232 -15.25 46.49 15.36
N PRO A 233 -14.39 47.48 15.08
CA PRO A 233 -13.48 48.00 16.09
C PRO A 233 -14.33 48.75 17.12
N ARG A 234 -14.52 48.13 18.28
CA ARG A 234 -15.17 48.78 19.43
C ARG A 234 -14.15 49.76 20.02
N THR A 235 -14.26 51.04 19.63
CA THR A 235 -13.59 52.16 20.27
C THR A 235 -13.97 52.18 21.76
N THR A 236 -13.00 51.84 22.61
CA THR A 236 -13.11 52.10 24.05
C THR A 236 -12.57 53.50 24.28
N ALA A 237 -13.49 54.44 24.46
CA ALA A 237 -13.19 55.76 24.99
C ALA A 237 -12.81 55.62 26.48
N CYS A 238 -11.60 56.05 26.83
CA CYS A 238 -11.25 56.36 28.21
C CYS A 238 -11.85 57.71 28.60
N GLY A 239 -12.50 57.74 29.76
CA GLY A 239 -12.82 58.93 30.55
C GLY A 239 -13.35 58.46 31.92
N PRO A 240 -13.38 59.30 32.96
CA PRO A 240 -13.01 60.72 33.02
C PRO A 240 -11.59 60.99 33.54
#